data_AF-A0A6C1PNR4-F1
#
_entry.id   AF-A0A6C1PNR4-F1
#
_cell.length_a   1.000
_cell.length_b   1.000
_cell.length_c   1.000
_cell.angle_alpha   90.00
_cell.angle_beta   90.00
_cell.angle_gamma   90.00
#
_symmetry.space_group_name_H-M   'P 1'
#
loop_
_entity.id
_entity.type
_entity.pdbx_description
1 polymer ?
#
loop_
_entity_poly.entity_id
_entity_poly.type
_entity_poly.pdbx_seq_one_letter_code
_entity_poly.pdbx_strand_id
1 'polypeptide(L)' 'MEPFIYKGYTITPNVHLAEAVPGKWVFEAATITDSDGNEVYVAAPASERPPLFDTGDAAARVCISQAKALIEAGDIG' A
#
# COMPACT_ATOMS: atom_id res chain seq x y z
N MET A 1 -6.68 -4.08 8.73
CA MET A 1 -6.77 -2.68 8.31
C MET A 1 -7.93 -2.55 7.35
N GLU A 2 -8.70 -1.47 7.40
CA GLU A 2 -9.89 -1.34 6.54
C GLU A 2 -9.49 -0.95 5.10
N PRO A 3 -10.15 -1.52 4.07
CA PRO A 3 -9.96 -1.09 2.68
C PRO A 3 -10.38 0.37 2.46
N PHE A 4 -9.68 1.07 1.57
CA PHE A 4 -9.93 2.46 1.22
C PHE A 4 -10.45 2.58 -0.21
N ILE A 5 -11.60 3.22 -0.42
CA ILE A 5 -12.16 3.42 -1.76
C ILE A 5 -11.62 4.72 -2.39
N TYR A 6 -11.09 4.63 -3.61
CA TYR A 6 -10.58 5.75 -4.37
C TYR A 6 -10.91 5.62 -5.86
N LYS A 7 -11.63 6.59 -6.44
CA LYS A 7 -11.98 6.63 -7.88
C LYS A 7 -12.59 5.33 -8.43
N GLY A 8 -13.37 4.61 -7.63
CA GLY A 8 -13.98 3.33 -8.02
C GLY A 8 -13.10 2.10 -7.76
N TYR A 9 -11.85 2.29 -7.32
CA TYR A 9 -10.96 1.23 -6.89
C TYR A 9 -11.03 1.02 -5.37
N THR A 10 -10.89 -0.22 -4.93
CA THR A 10 -10.70 -0.60 -3.53
C THR A 10 -9.22 -0.81 -3.28
N ILE A 11 -8.63 -0.07 -2.34
CA ILE A 11 -7.22 -0.15 -1.98
C ILE A 11 -7.09 -0.84 -0.63
N THR A 12 -6.49 -2.02 -0.61
CA THR A 12 -6.19 -2.77 0.61
C THR A 12 -4.69 -2.69 0.89
N PRO A 13 -4.25 -1.89 1.87
CA PRO A 13 -2.84 -1.78 2.20
C PRO A 13 -2.35 -3.04 2.91
N ASN A 14 -1.25 -3.62 2.43
CA ASN A 14 -0.54 -4.72 3.09
C ASN A 14 0.61 -4.16 3.94
N VAL A 15 0.38 -4.10 5.26
CA VAL A 15 1.34 -3.58 6.26
C VAL A 15 1.61 -4.60 7.34
N HIS A 16 2.84 -4.66 7.81
CA HIS A 16 3.27 -5.57 8.88
C HIS A 16 4.39 -4.97 9.74
N LEU A 17 4.67 -5.59 10.89
CA LEU A 17 5.78 -5.19 11.76
C LEU A 17 7.12 -5.54 11.09
N ALA A 18 8.04 -4.58 11.05
CA ALA A 18 9.37 -4.77 10.52
C ALA A 18 10.14 -5.80 11.34
N GLU A 19 10.55 -6.91 10.72
CA GLU A 19 11.29 -7.98 11.41
C GLU A 19 12.62 -7.48 12.01
N ALA A 20 13.30 -6.60 11.28
CA ALA A 20 14.62 -6.11 11.65
C ALA A 20 14.60 -4.96 12.69
N VAL A 21 13.45 -4.31 12.92
CA VAL A 21 13.35 -3.14 13.79
C VAL A 21 12.11 -3.22 14.69
N PRO A 22 12.27 -3.63 15.96
CA PRO A 22 11.16 -3.82 16.88
C PRO A 22 10.26 -2.58 17.00
N GLY A 23 8.94 -2.81 16.95
CA GLY A 23 7.94 -1.76 17.10
C GLY A 23 7.79 -0.85 15.88
N LYS A 24 8.57 -1.05 14.81
CA LYS A 24 8.37 -0.34 13.54
C LYS A 24 7.50 -1.16 12.61
N TRP A 25 6.81 -0.46 11.73
CA TRP A 25 5.94 -1.00 10.70
C TRP A 25 6.52 -0.71 9.32
N VAL A 26 6.23 -1.58 8.38
CA VAL A 26 6.53 -1.42 6.94
C VAL A 26 5.26 -1.73 6.17
N PHE A 27 5.19 -1.22 4.93
CA PHE A 27 4.24 -1.73 3.95
C PHE A 27 5.02 -2.41 2.85
N GLU A 28 4.54 -3.57 2.43
CA GLU A 28 5.16 -4.38 1.38
C GLU A 28 4.51 -4.12 0.03
N ALA A 29 3.18 -3.99 0.05
CA ALA A 29 2.38 -3.75 -1.14
C ALA A 29 1.03 -3.11 -0.79
N ALA A 30 0.31 -2.68 -1.81
CA ALA A 30 -1.12 -2.44 -1.77
C ALA A 30 -1.79 -3.35 -2.81
N THR A 31 -2.91 -3.97 -2.45
CA THR A 31 -3.81 -4.60 -3.41
C THR A 31 -4.82 -3.56 -3.86
N ILE A 32 -4.90 -3.32 -5.17
CA ILE A 32 -5.88 -2.44 -5.80
C ILE A 32 -6.87 -3.31 -6.54
N THR A 33 -8.14 -3.28 -6.15
CA THR A 33 -9.21 -4.01 -6.81
C THR A 33 -10.08 -3.03 -7.60
N ASP A 34 -10.27 -3.26 -8.89
CA ASP A 34 -11.17 -2.44 -9.72
C ASP A 34 -12.66 -2.80 -9.50
N SER A 35 -13.55 -2.11 -10.22
CA SER A 35 -15.00 -2.35 -10.13
C SER A 35 -15.45 -3.71 -10.68
N ASP A 36 -14.64 -4.32 -11.55
CA ASP A 36 -14.91 -5.62 -12.15
C ASP A 36 -14.33 -6.77 -11.29
N GLY A 37 -13.62 -6.43 -10.21
CA GLY A 37 -13.01 -7.36 -9.28
C GLY A 37 -11.58 -7.78 -9.66
N ASN A 38 -10.97 -7.15 -10.66
CA ASN A 38 -9.58 -7.44 -11.00
C ASN A 38 -8.64 -6.82 -9.96
N GLU A 39 -7.67 -7.62 -9.51
CA GLU A 39 -6.68 -7.20 -8.52
C GLU A 39 -5.34 -6.90 -9.18
N VAL A 40 -4.77 -5.74 -8.84
CA VAL A 40 -3.41 -5.35 -9.17
C VAL A 40 -2.63 -5.18 -7.86
N TYR A 41 -1.44 -5.77 -7.81
CA TYR A 41 -0.54 -5.67 -6.67
C TYR A 41 0.50 -4.60 -6.93
N VAL A 42 0.48 -3.56 -6.11
CA VAL A 42 1.45 -2.48 -6.14
C VAL A 42 2.49 -2.76 -5.06
N ALA A 43 3.69 -3.17 -5.45
CA ALA A 43 4.79 -3.30 -4.52
C ALA A 43 5.22 -1.92 -3.98
N ALA A 44 5.66 -1.90 -2.72
CA ALA A 44 6.42 -0.77 -2.21
C ALA A 44 7.65 -0.55 -3.11
N PRO A 45 8.06 0.71 -3.34
CA PRO A 45 9.19 1.02 -4.19
C PRO A 45 10.41 0.31 -3.63
N ALA A 46 11.06 -0.50 -4.48
CA ALA A 46 12.24 -1.26 -4.13
C ALA A 46 13.34 -0.31 -3.64
N SER A 47 13.42 -0.14 -2.33
CA SER A 47 14.45 0.62 -1.65
C SER A 47 15.28 -0.39 -0.87
N GLU A 48 16.62 -0.26 -0.92
CA GLU A 48 17.53 -1.08 -0.11
C GLU A 48 17.16 -1.04 1.39
N ARG A 49 16.42 0.00 1.80
CA ARG A 49 15.78 0.10 3.10
C ARG A 49 14.31 0.47 2.93
N PRO A 50 13.36 -0.44 3.24
CA PRO A 50 11.94 -0.07 3.23
C PRO A 50 11.68 1.04 4.26
N PRO A 51 10.79 1.99 3.95
CA PRO A 51 10.45 3.04 4.89
C PRO A 51 9.83 2.44 6.16
N LEU A 52 10.38 2.84 7.31
CA LEU A 52 9.94 2.39 8.63
C LEU A 52 8.99 3.42 9.24
N PHE A 53 7.90 2.93 9.82
CA PHE A 53 6.84 3.74 10.41
C PHE A 53 6.64 3.40 11.89
N ASP A 54 6.22 4.38 12.70
CA ASP A 54 5.93 4.15 14.12
C ASP A 54 4.65 3.35 14.35
N THR A 55 3.71 3.38 13.39
CA THR A 55 2.43 2.70 13.49
C THR A 55 2.03 2.07 12.15
N GLY A 56 1.19 1.04 12.21
CA GLY A 56 0.58 0.45 11.01
C GLY A 56 -0.22 1.48 10.21
N ASP A 57 -0.96 2.37 10.90
CA ASP A 57 -1.70 3.49 10.30
C ASP A 57 -0.83 4.43 9.48
N ALA A 58 0.36 4.78 9.98
CA ALA A 58 1.31 5.59 9.23
C ALA A 58 1.83 4.86 7.99
N ALA A 59 2.18 3.58 8.12
CA ALA A 59 2.61 2.76 6.99
C ALA A 59 1.53 2.66 5.90
N ALA A 60 0.28 2.44 6.29
CA ALA A 60 -0.81 2.30 5.35
C ALA A 60 -1.21 3.61 4.68
N ARG A 61 -1.13 4.75 5.39
CA ARG A 61 -1.35 6.06 4.76
C ARG A 61 -0.38 6.29 3.60
N VAL A 62 0.88 5.91 3.77
CA VAL A 62 1.87 5.98 2.69
C VAL A 62 1.56 4.95 1.61
N CYS A 63 1.26 3.70 1.96
CA CYS A 63 0.85 2.66 1.01
C CYS A 63 -0.33 3.10 0.12
N ILE A 64 -1.39 3.63 0.75
CA ILE A 64 -2.57 4.17 0.07
C ILE A 64 -2.19 5.37 -0.79
N SER A 65 -1.31 6.27 -0.32
CA SER A 65 -0.86 7.41 -1.12
C SER A 65 -0.16 6.97 -2.39
N GLN A 66 0.63 5.90 -2.35
CA GLN A 66 1.32 5.37 -3.53
C GLN A 66 0.37 4.67 -4.48
N ALA A 67 -0.54 3.85 -3.96
CA ALA A 67 -1.59 3.23 -4.75
C ALA A 67 -2.43 4.29 -5.50
N LYS A 68 -2.76 5.41 -4.84
CA LYS A 68 -3.45 6.55 -5.48
C LYS A 68 -2.64 7.14 -6.62
N ALA A 69 -1.34 7.35 -6.42
CA ALA A 69 -0.48 7.92 -7.46
C ALA A 69 -0.42 7.04 -8.71
N LEU A 70 -0.43 5.71 -8.58
CA LEU A 70 -0.48 4.79 -9.71
C LEU A 70 -1.83 4.79 -10.42
N ILE A 71 -2.93 4.82 -9.65
CA ILE A 71 -4.28 5.02 -10.20
C ILE A 71 -4.34 6.33 -11.00
N GLU A 72 -3.70 7.39 -10.51
CA GLU A 72 -3.64 8.68 -11.20
C GLU A 72 -2.74 8.67 -12.44
N ALA A 73 -1.66 7.91 -12.41
CA ALA A 73 -0.77 7.72 -13.56
C ALA A 73 -1.37 6.81 -14.64
N GLY A 74 -2.42 6.04 -14.32
CA GLY A 74 -2.96 5.01 -15.20
C GLY A 74 -2.06 3.77 -15.31
N ASP A 75 -1.15 3.57 -14.34
CA ASP A 75 -0.14 2.51 -14.31
C ASP A 75 -0.63 1.28 -13.52
N ILE A 76 -1.91 0.97 -13.72
CA ILE A 76 -2.63 -0.16 -13.14
C ILE A 76 -3.28 -0.88 -14.31
N GLY A 77 -2.54 -1.82 -14.92
CA GLY A 77 -2.92 -2.56 -16.13
C GLY A 77 -2.28 -3.94 -16.17
#